data_AF-A0A097ATC5-F1
#
_entry.id   AF-A0A097ATC5-F1
#
_cell.length_a   1.000
_cell.length_b   1.000
_cell.length_c   1.000
_cell.angle_alpha   90.00
_cell.angle_beta   90.00
_cell.angle_gamma   90.00
#
_symmetry.space_group_name_H-M   'P 1'
#
loop_
_entity.id
_entity.type
_entity.pdbx_description
1 polymer ?
#
loop_
_entity_poly.entity_id
_entity_poly.type
_entity_poly.pdbx_seq_one_letter_code
_entity_poly.pdbx_strand_id
1 'polypeptide(L)'
;MDKKYVVLPCNGLDKCAGCVSREAALTLKEKISCEIICPVFYRVADARYNKLANENQLIIIDGCNTRCATKLASEKNLKVYKKVNVTEISQQNNITLSKDLKIGENEKKIVEIIIKQLVEEDSQKTLSNLELKFPEVIDYEIYKKDKFIFRLPKTGFYFNENDCWVYADGNLARIGVTDYVQQSLSDIMFFNPPSVGNEISQFDEVGSIESGKAVFEIISPVSGRIVRINEKLLESPEYINENPYEKGWIADIELSNFDSDKMFLLSFDEYFEKMKRKVDEFHV
;
A
#
# COMPACT_ATOMS: atom_id res chain seq x y z
N MET A 1 -9.90 -4.16 -3.57
CA MET A 1 -11.09 -3.64 -2.85
C MET A 1 -10.63 -2.64 -1.80
N ASP A 2 -11.05 -1.37 -1.91
CA ASP A 2 -10.80 -0.39 -0.85
C ASP A 2 -11.32 -0.91 0.49
N LYS A 3 -10.46 -0.89 1.51
CA LYS A 3 -10.84 -1.30 2.87
C LYS A 3 -11.93 -0.34 3.36
N LYS A 4 -13.15 -0.86 3.47
CA LYS A 4 -14.30 -0.10 3.95
C LYS A 4 -14.40 -0.30 5.47
N TYR A 5 -14.51 0.80 6.21
CA TYR A 5 -14.59 0.77 7.66
C TYR A 5 -16.04 0.81 8.11
N VAL A 6 -16.31 0.25 9.28
CA VAL A 6 -17.58 0.47 9.97
C VAL A 6 -17.33 0.92 11.40
N VAL A 7 -18.08 1.91 11.86
CA VAL A 7 -17.90 2.55 13.17
C VAL A 7 -19.10 2.24 14.05
N LEU A 8 -18.83 1.69 15.23
CA LEU A 8 -19.82 1.48 16.29
C LEU A 8 -19.51 2.45 17.46
N PRO A 9 -20.14 3.64 17.50
CA PRO A 9 -20.02 4.54 18.64
C PRO A 9 -20.79 4.01 19.86
N CYS A 10 -20.55 4.60 21.03
CA CYS A 10 -21.33 4.34 22.22
C CYS A 10 -22.74 4.92 22.09
N ASN A 11 -23.73 4.25 22.69
CA ASN A 11 -25.09 4.78 22.80
C ASN A 11 -25.17 6.08 23.61
N GLY A 12 -24.17 6.34 24.46
CA GLY A 12 -23.86 7.69 24.93
C GLY A 12 -25.00 8.48 25.59
N LEU A 13 -25.96 7.81 26.25
CA LEU A 13 -27.06 8.51 26.91
C LEU A 13 -26.54 9.27 28.14
N ASP A 14 -26.90 10.55 28.21
CA ASP A 14 -26.73 11.45 29.36
C ASP A 14 -25.29 11.73 29.81
N LYS A 15 -24.30 11.58 28.92
CA LYS A 15 -22.89 11.96 29.20
C LYS A 15 -22.25 12.66 28.01
N CYS A 16 -21.51 13.73 28.28
CA CYS A 16 -20.70 14.46 27.29
C CYS A 16 -19.77 13.53 26.50
N ALA A 17 -19.14 12.56 27.17
CA ALA A 17 -18.26 11.59 26.51
C ALA A 17 -19.00 10.69 25.49
N GLY A 18 -20.29 10.47 25.67
CA GLY A 18 -21.17 9.83 24.68
C GLY A 18 -21.41 10.71 23.46
N CYS A 19 -21.64 12.01 23.67
CA CYS A 19 -21.76 13.00 22.60
C CYS A 19 -20.48 13.07 21.77
N VAL A 20 -19.31 13.07 22.42
CA VAL A 20 -17.99 13.06 21.75
C VAL A 20 -17.78 11.80 20.93
N SER A 21 -18.17 10.63 21.46
CA SER A 21 -18.11 9.35 20.72
C SER A 21 -18.94 9.39 19.44
N ARG A 22 -20.16 9.96 19.50
CA ARG A 22 -21.03 10.16 18.33
C ARG A 22 -20.43 11.15 17.34
N GLU A 23 -19.93 12.29 17.82
CA GLU A 23 -19.33 13.32 16.98
C GLU A 23 -18.10 12.77 16.24
N ALA A 24 -17.22 12.06 16.94
CA ALA A 24 -16.07 11.41 16.33
C ALA A 24 -16.47 10.42 15.22
N ALA A 25 -17.54 9.65 15.40
CA ALA A 25 -18.03 8.76 14.34
C ALA A 25 -18.53 9.53 13.10
N LEU A 26 -19.21 10.66 13.30
CA LEU A 26 -19.68 11.53 12.22
C LEU A 26 -18.52 12.20 11.48
N THR A 27 -17.58 12.81 12.21
CA THR A 27 -16.39 13.43 11.63
C THR A 27 -15.51 12.41 10.90
N LEU A 28 -15.41 11.17 11.40
CA LEU A 28 -14.65 10.12 10.73
C LEU A 28 -15.27 9.77 9.37
N LYS A 29 -16.60 9.70 9.30
CA LYS A 29 -17.34 9.45 8.04
C LYS A 29 -17.16 10.55 6.99
N GLU A 30 -16.89 11.78 7.42
CA GLU A 30 -16.57 12.88 6.49
C GLU A 30 -15.16 12.79 5.92
N LYS A 31 -14.24 12.11 6.63
CA LYS A 31 -12.82 12.03 6.24
C LYS A 31 -12.44 10.73 5.53
N ILE A 32 -13.09 9.63 5.85
CA ILE A 32 -12.82 8.31 5.26
C ILE A 32 -14.12 7.63 4.84
N SER A 33 -14.02 6.70 3.89
CA SER A 33 -15.16 5.86 3.49
C SER A 33 -15.52 4.88 4.60
N CYS A 34 -16.48 5.27 5.45
CA CYS A 34 -17.00 4.41 6.51
C CYS A 34 -18.52 4.48 6.69
N GLU A 35 -19.10 3.38 7.15
CA GLU A 35 -20.49 3.33 7.60
C GLU A 35 -20.58 3.41 9.13
N ILE A 36 -21.70 3.91 9.66
CA ILE A 36 -21.92 4.03 11.11
C ILE A 36 -23.05 3.10 11.52
N ILE A 37 -22.79 2.28 12.54
CA ILE A 37 -23.79 1.42 13.16
C ILE A 37 -24.42 2.18 14.33
N CYS A 38 -25.73 2.43 14.25
CA CYS A 38 -26.47 2.96 15.38
C CYS A 38 -26.68 1.84 16.43
N PRO A 39 -26.13 1.92 17.65
CA PRO A 39 -26.19 0.81 18.58
C PRO A 39 -27.58 0.61 19.21
N VAL A 40 -28.46 1.61 19.14
CA VAL A 40 -29.90 1.47 19.45
C VAL A 40 -30.59 0.60 18.39
N PHE A 41 -30.38 0.91 17.10
CA PHE A 41 -30.98 0.12 16.03
C PHE A 41 -30.35 -1.26 15.85
N TYR A 42 -29.10 -1.45 16.30
CA TYR A 42 -28.45 -2.76 16.27
C TYR A 42 -29.35 -3.80 16.93
N ARG A 43 -29.82 -3.54 18.15
CA ARG A 43 -30.64 -4.48 18.92
C ARG A 43 -31.96 -4.86 18.25
N VAL A 44 -32.43 -4.08 17.27
CA VAL A 44 -33.68 -4.31 16.53
C VAL A 44 -33.41 -4.96 15.16
N ALA A 45 -32.26 -4.67 14.53
CA ALA A 45 -31.95 -5.06 13.16
C ALA A 45 -30.60 -5.81 13.05
N ASP A 46 -30.44 -6.85 13.87
CA ASP A 46 -29.19 -7.61 14.02
C ASP A 46 -28.58 -8.11 12.71
N ALA A 47 -29.40 -8.66 11.80
CA ALA A 47 -28.91 -9.29 10.57
C ALA A 47 -28.15 -8.30 9.65
N ARG A 48 -28.67 -7.08 9.51
CA ARG A 48 -28.06 -6.04 8.68
C ARG A 48 -26.70 -5.61 9.23
N TYR A 49 -26.64 -5.34 10.53
CA TYR A 49 -25.43 -4.81 11.14
C TYR A 49 -24.36 -5.88 11.38
N ASN A 50 -24.74 -7.14 11.63
CA ASN A 50 -23.80 -8.25 11.66
C ASN A 50 -23.13 -8.43 10.31
N LYS A 51 -23.89 -8.41 9.21
CA LYS A 51 -23.33 -8.49 7.85
C LYS A 51 -22.35 -7.35 7.62
N LEU A 52 -22.78 -6.12 7.89
CA LEU A 52 -21.94 -4.94 7.72
C LEU A 52 -20.65 -4.99 8.57
N ALA A 53 -20.72 -5.44 9.82
CA ALA A 53 -19.56 -5.54 10.70
C ALA A 53 -18.61 -6.69 10.38
N ASN A 54 -19.10 -7.77 9.77
CA ASN A 54 -18.26 -8.92 9.39
C ASN A 54 -17.57 -8.73 8.04
N GLU A 55 -18.19 -7.99 7.12
CA GLU A 55 -17.63 -7.69 5.80
C GLU A 55 -16.60 -6.53 5.82
N ASN A 56 -16.54 -5.77 6.93
CA ASN A 56 -15.78 -4.51 7.01
C ASN A 56 -14.93 -4.45 8.29
N GLN A 57 -13.97 -3.53 8.34
CA GLN A 57 -13.15 -3.33 9.53
C GLN A 57 -13.92 -2.53 10.60
N LEU A 58 -14.29 -3.20 11.70
CA LEU A 58 -15.07 -2.60 12.79
C LEU A 58 -14.20 -1.78 13.75
N ILE A 59 -14.45 -0.46 13.79
CA ILE A 59 -13.92 0.48 14.77
C ILE A 59 -14.97 0.71 15.86
N ILE A 60 -14.58 0.61 17.12
CA ILE A 60 -15.43 0.91 18.27
C ILE A 60 -14.95 2.19 18.93
N ILE A 61 -15.89 3.10 19.22
CA ILE A 61 -15.63 4.33 19.97
C ILE A 61 -16.48 4.30 21.24
N ASP A 62 -15.92 3.87 22.35
CA ASP A 62 -16.58 3.92 23.65
C ASP A 62 -16.50 5.32 24.26
N GLY A 63 -17.62 5.80 24.83
CA GLY A 63 -17.64 7.11 25.48
C GLY A 63 -17.00 7.08 26.87
N CYS A 64 -17.25 6.03 27.65
CA CYS A 64 -16.73 5.93 29.01
C CYS A 64 -16.44 4.49 29.41
N ASN A 65 -15.92 4.31 30.63
CA ASN A 65 -15.47 3.02 31.15
C ASN A 65 -16.58 1.96 31.31
N THR A 66 -17.86 2.32 31.11
CA THR A 66 -18.94 1.34 30.98
C THR A 66 -18.82 0.48 29.71
N ARG A 67 -18.12 0.98 28.70
CA ARG A 67 -17.75 0.31 27.44
C ARG A 67 -18.94 -0.35 26.72
N CYS A 68 -20.05 0.39 26.60
CA CYS A 68 -21.31 -0.15 26.06
C CYS A 68 -21.20 -0.65 24.62
N ALA A 69 -20.40 0.02 23.77
CA ALA A 69 -20.23 -0.41 22.38
C ALA A 69 -19.35 -1.66 22.30
N THR A 70 -18.27 -1.73 23.08
CA THR A 70 -17.46 -2.96 23.20
C THR A 70 -18.28 -4.14 23.73
N LYS A 71 -19.14 -3.93 24.73
CA LYS A 71 -20.02 -4.98 25.25
C LYS A 71 -21.00 -5.47 24.18
N LEU A 72 -21.64 -4.56 23.44
CA LEU A 72 -22.53 -4.92 22.34
C LEU A 72 -21.80 -5.71 21.24
N ALA A 73 -20.61 -5.29 20.85
CA ALA A 73 -19.81 -6.02 19.87
C ALA A 73 -19.44 -7.43 20.37
N SER A 74 -19.17 -7.58 21.67
CA SER A 74 -18.88 -8.88 22.28
C SER A 74 -20.13 -9.78 22.36
N GLU A 75 -21.29 -9.22 22.75
CA GLU A 75 -22.60 -9.90 22.73
C GLU A 75 -22.94 -10.45 21.33
N LYS A 76 -22.51 -9.75 20.28
CA LYS A 76 -22.75 -10.10 18.87
C LYS A 76 -21.61 -10.88 18.21
N ASN A 77 -20.56 -11.24 18.96
CA ASN A 77 -19.38 -11.96 18.47
C ASN A 77 -18.69 -11.29 17.27
N LEU A 78 -18.60 -9.96 17.26
CA LEU A 78 -18.00 -9.21 16.15
C LEU A 78 -16.48 -9.17 16.25
N LYS A 79 -15.82 -9.28 15.09
CA LYS A 79 -14.37 -9.08 14.98
C LYS A 79 -14.05 -7.59 15.01
N VAL A 80 -13.42 -7.14 16.09
CA VAL A 80 -13.08 -5.73 16.26
C VAL A 80 -11.70 -5.44 15.68
N TYR A 81 -11.62 -4.47 14.78
CA TYR A 81 -10.35 -3.97 14.23
C TYR A 81 -9.66 -3.04 15.21
N LYS A 82 -10.39 -2.05 15.75
CA LYS A 82 -9.83 -1.04 16.64
C LYS A 82 -10.83 -0.59 17.69
N LYS A 83 -10.34 -0.17 18.86
CA LYS A 83 -11.14 0.33 19.98
C LYS A 83 -10.53 1.63 20.50
N VAL A 84 -11.39 2.58 20.79
CA VAL A 84 -11.03 3.87 21.37
C VAL A 84 -11.97 4.16 22.54
N ASN A 85 -11.46 4.76 23.62
CA ASN A 85 -12.26 5.23 24.74
C ASN A 85 -12.04 6.74 24.94
N VAL A 86 -13.10 7.51 24.78
CA VAL A 86 -13.09 8.97 24.90
C VAL A 86 -12.59 9.44 26.27
N THR A 87 -13.02 8.77 27.35
CA THR A 87 -12.62 9.13 28.72
C THR A 87 -11.13 8.87 28.96
N GLU A 88 -10.59 7.78 28.40
CA GLU A 88 -9.16 7.47 28.51
C GLU A 88 -8.31 8.50 27.75
N ILE A 89 -8.73 8.90 26.55
CA ILE A 89 -8.05 9.95 25.75
C ILE A 89 -8.10 11.30 26.46
N SER A 90 -9.25 11.66 27.04
CA SER A 90 -9.42 12.88 27.84
C SER A 90 -8.43 12.92 29.00
N GLN A 91 -8.27 11.81 29.73
CA GLN A 91 -7.32 11.70 30.84
C GLN A 91 -5.86 11.79 30.35
N GLN A 92 -5.51 11.04 29.30
CA GLN A 92 -4.14 11.01 28.75
C GLN A 92 -3.67 12.38 28.25
N ASN A 93 -4.60 13.20 27.74
CA ASN A 93 -4.28 14.52 27.19
C ASN A 93 -4.53 15.66 28.18
N ASN A 94 -4.88 15.36 29.44
CA ASN A 94 -5.22 16.34 30.47
C ASN A 94 -6.33 17.34 30.04
N ILE A 95 -7.31 16.87 29.25
CA ILE A 95 -8.43 17.68 28.78
C ILE A 95 -9.67 17.29 29.57
N THR A 96 -10.29 18.25 30.27
CA THR A 96 -11.52 17.99 31.03
C THR A 96 -12.74 18.11 30.13
N LEU A 97 -13.56 17.06 30.09
CA LEU A 97 -14.86 17.06 29.41
C LEU A 97 -15.90 17.84 30.23
N SER A 98 -16.76 18.57 29.52
CA SER A 98 -17.89 19.27 30.14
C SER A 98 -18.88 18.30 30.79
N LYS A 99 -19.66 18.83 31.74
CA LYS A 99 -20.86 18.16 32.26
C LYS A 99 -22.07 18.34 31.34
N ASP A 100 -22.00 19.29 30.41
CA ASP A 100 -23.04 19.56 29.43
C ASP A 100 -23.02 18.53 28.30
N LEU A 101 -24.18 18.33 27.66
CA LEU A 101 -24.32 17.44 26.50
C LEU A 101 -23.92 18.11 25.17
N LYS A 102 -23.46 19.37 25.21
CA LYS A 102 -23.02 20.11 24.03
C LYS A 102 -21.52 19.92 23.80
N ILE A 103 -21.14 19.82 22.53
CA ILE A 103 -19.73 19.75 22.11
C ILE A 103 -19.11 21.15 22.19
N GLY A 104 -18.25 21.38 23.18
CA GLY A 104 -17.44 22.58 23.33
C GLY A 104 -16.05 22.45 22.69
N GLU A 105 -15.17 23.39 22.98
CA GLU A 105 -13.81 23.40 22.41
C GLU A 105 -12.96 22.22 22.88
N ASN A 106 -13.07 21.84 24.14
CA ASN A 106 -12.34 20.70 24.71
C ASN A 106 -12.79 19.39 24.06
N GLU A 107 -14.09 19.23 23.86
CA GLU A 107 -14.69 18.08 23.19
C GLU A 107 -14.24 18.00 21.73
N LYS A 108 -14.20 19.12 21.01
CA LYS A 108 -13.68 19.18 19.63
C LYS A 108 -12.22 18.74 19.55
N LYS A 109 -11.36 19.21 20.47
CA LYS A 109 -9.96 18.77 20.54
C LYS A 109 -9.85 17.26 20.75
N ILE A 110 -10.71 16.68 21.59
CA ILE A 110 -10.73 15.22 21.79
C ILE A 110 -11.20 14.49 20.53
N VAL A 111 -12.21 14.99 19.82
CA VAL A 111 -12.61 14.45 18.52
C VAL A 111 -11.44 14.48 17.55
N GLU A 112 -10.74 15.62 17.42
CA GLU A 112 -9.57 15.74 16.55
C GLU A 112 -8.47 14.74 16.90
N ILE A 113 -8.18 14.53 18.19
CA ILE A 113 -7.21 13.53 18.65
C ILE A 113 -7.67 12.11 18.29
N ILE A 114 -8.94 11.78 18.50
CA ILE A 114 -9.50 10.47 18.13
C ILE A 114 -9.36 10.24 16.62
N ILE A 115 -9.73 11.23 15.81
CA ILE A 115 -9.61 11.16 14.36
C ILE A 115 -8.15 11.00 13.96
N LYS A 116 -7.25 11.79 14.54
CA LYS A 116 -5.81 11.71 14.31
C LYS A 116 -5.29 10.30 14.62
N GLN A 117 -5.62 9.75 15.78
CA GLN A 117 -5.24 8.38 16.15
C GLN A 117 -5.86 7.33 15.22
N LEU A 118 -7.08 7.51 14.75
CA LEU A 118 -7.76 6.55 13.86
C LEU A 118 -7.22 6.61 12.43
N VAL A 119 -6.88 7.81 11.93
CA VAL A 119 -6.41 8.05 10.56
C VAL A 119 -4.89 7.87 10.44
N GLU A 120 -4.08 8.45 11.33
CA GLU A 120 -2.61 8.38 11.26
C GLU A 120 -2.07 6.99 11.51
N GLU A 121 -2.71 6.19 12.39
CA GLU A 121 -2.30 4.79 12.58
C GLU A 121 -2.62 3.92 11.35
N ASP A 122 -3.61 4.27 10.53
CA ASP A 122 -3.85 3.58 9.25
C ASP A 122 -2.89 4.06 8.16
N SER A 123 -2.52 5.34 8.14
CA SER A 123 -1.43 5.83 7.28
C SER A 123 -0.11 5.13 7.63
N GLN A 124 0.23 5.01 8.91
CA GLN A 124 1.47 4.36 9.36
C GLN A 124 1.44 2.83 9.23
N LYS A 125 0.31 2.14 9.48
CA LYS A 125 0.20 0.69 9.22
C LYS A 125 0.14 0.33 7.74
N THR A 126 -0.38 1.23 6.90
CA THR A 126 -0.34 1.03 5.44
C THR A 126 1.07 1.21 4.91
N LEU A 127 1.82 2.22 5.38
CA LEU A 127 3.23 2.38 5.02
C LEU A 127 4.13 1.28 5.61
N SER A 128 3.96 0.87 6.87
CA SER A 128 4.85 -0.09 7.53
C SER A 128 4.64 -1.55 7.09
N ASN A 129 3.49 -1.89 6.52
CA ASN A 129 3.24 -3.22 5.93
C ASN A 129 3.55 -3.26 4.42
N LEU A 130 3.93 -2.14 3.79
CA LEU A 130 4.24 -2.03 2.36
C LEU A 130 5.72 -1.71 2.09
N GLU A 131 6.58 -1.69 3.11
CA GLU A 131 8.00 -1.39 2.91
C GLU A 131 8.77 -2.65 2.51
N LEU A 132 8.89 -2.83 1.19
CA LEU A 132 9.73 -3.86 0.59
C LEU A 132 11.18 -3.70 1.06
N LYS A 133 11.77 -4.76 1.63
CA LYS A 133 13.19 -4.80 2.03
C LYS A 133 14.06 -5.08 0.83
N PHE A 134 14.48 -4.01 0.17
CA PHE A 134 15.41 -4.07 -0.95
C PHE A 134 16.86 -4.20 -0.44
N PRO A 135 17.72 -5.00 -1.07
CA PRO A 135 19.10 -5.16 -0.62
C PRO A 135 19.87 -3.84 -0.73
N GLU A 136 20.66 -3.51 0.30
CA GLU A 136 21.54 -2.33 0.29
C GLU A 136 22.76 -2.51 -0.61
N VAL A 137 23.15 -3.76 -0.85
CA VAL A 137 24.29 -4.12 -1.70
C VAL A 137 23.87 -5.26 -2.62
N ILE A 138 24.08 -5.08 -3.91
CA ILE A 138 23.81 -6.09 -4.94
C ILE A 138 25.14 -6.56 -5.50
N ASP A 139 25.35 -7.88 -5.50
CA ASP A 139 26.47 -8.50 -6.21
C ASP A 139 26.10 -8.70 -7.68
N TYR A 140 26.93 -8.18 -8.57
CA TYR A 140 26.69 -8.14 -10.01
C TYR A 140 27.67 -9.04 -10.74
N GLU A 141 27.17 -9.81 -11.70
CA GLU A 141 28.00 -10.36 -12.78
C GLU A 141 28.13 -9.31 -13.89
N ILE A 142 29.31 -9.22 -14.49
CA ILE A 142 29.61 -8.20 -15.50
C ILE A 142 29.92 -8.87 -16.83
N TYR A 143 29.13 -8.56 -17.85
CA TYR A 143 29.44 -8.88 -19.23
C TYR A 143 29.92 -7.64 -19.98
N LYS A 144 31.00 -7.76 -20.74
CA LYS A 144 31.57 -6.66 -21.53
C LYS A 144 31.60 -7.05 -23.00
N LYS A 145 31.12 -6.14 -23.85
CA LYS A 145 31.26 -6.24 -25.31
C LYS A 145 31.66 -4.87 -25.85
N ASP A 146 32.83 -4.81 -26.47
CA ASP A 146 33.46 -3.58 -26.95
C ASP A 146 33.55 -2.51 -25.84
N LYS A 147 32.82 -1.40 -26.00
CA LYS A 147 32.74 -0.30 -25.02
C LYS A 147 31.60 -0.45 -24.02
N PHE A 148 30.69 -1.41 -24.23
CA PHE A 148 29.48 -1.58 -23.43
C PHE A 148 29.73 -2.52 -22.25
N ILE A 149 29.15 -2.18 -21.12
CA ILE A 149 29.22 -2.93 -19.87
C ILE A 149 27.79 -3.21 -19.43
N PHE A 150 27.49 -4.49 -19.22
CA PHE A 150 26.19 -4.98 -18.76
C PHE A 150 26.36 -5.61 -17.38
N ARG A 151 25.64 -5.09 -16.40
CA ARG A 151 25.61 -5.59 -15.02
C ARG A 151 24.34 -6.41 -14.82
N LEU A 152 24.45 -7.58 -14.20
CA LEU A 152 23.29 -8.41 -13.87
C LEU A 152 23.37 -8.90 -12.42
N PRO A 153 22.34 -8.66 -11.57
CA PRO A 153 22.32 -9.16 -10.19
C PRO A 153 22.38 -10.69 -10.13
N LYS A 154 23.28 -11.24 -9.31
CA LYS A 154 23.48 -12.70 -9.21
C LYS A 154 22.38 -13.42 -8.43
N THR A 155 21.80 -12.76 -7.43
CA THR A 155 20.92 -13.41 -6.46
C THR A 155 19.74 -12.54 -6.08
N GLY A 156 18.57 -13.15 -5.84
CA GLY A 156 17.37 -12.46 -5.35
C GLY A 156 16.49 -11.85 -6.43
N PHE A 157 16.92 -11.91 -7.69
CA PHE A 157 16.18 -11.37 -8.84
C PHE A 157 15.74 -12.49 -9.77
N TYR A 158 14.59 -12.26 -10.40
CA TYR A 158 14.10 -13.02 -11.53
C TYR A 158 13.89 -12.08 -12.72
N PHE A 159 13.90 -12.63 -13.93
CA PHE A 159 13.80 -11.86 -15.16
C PHE A 159 12.70 -12.44 -16.06
N ASN A 160 12.16 -11.65 -16.98
CA ASN A 160 11.29 -12.17 -18.04
C ASN A 160 11.97 -12.06 -19.41
N GLU A 161 11.34 -12.63 -20.44
CA GLU A 161 11.88 -12.61 -21.81
C GLU A 161 11.98 -11.18 -22.41
N ASN A 162 11.19 -10.24 -21.86
CA ASN A 162 11.11 -8.84 -22.25
C ASN A 162 12.12 -7.96 -21.48
N ASP A 163 13.18 -8.55 -20.94
CA ASP A 163 14.29 -7.84 -20.31
C ASP A 163 13.89 -6.96 -19.11
N CYS A 164 12.77 -7.31 -18.46
CA CYS A 164 12.33 -6.74 -17.19
C CYS A 164 12.70 -7.67 -16.03
N TRP A 165 12.94 -7.10 -14.85
CA TRP A 165 13.31 -7.83 -13.64
C TRP A 165 12.27 -7.66 -12.54
N VAL A 166 12.26 -8.63 -11.62
CA VAL A 166 11.52 -8.59 -10.37
C VAL A 166 12.37 -9.05 -9.19
N TYR A 167 12.28 -8.32 -8.10
CA TYR A 167 12.79 -8.69 -6.78
C TYR A 167 11.60 -8.86 -5.84
N ALA A 168 11.42 -10.05 -5.26
CA ALA A 168 10.29 -10.35 -4.39
C ALA A 168 10.72 -10.44 -2.92
N ASP A 169 9.98 -9.76 -2.04
CA ASP A 169 10.11 -9.80 -0.58
C ASP A 169 8.73 -10.00 0.06
N GLY A 170 8.46 -11.22 0.52
CA GLY A 170 7.16 -11.59 1.06
C GLY A 170 6.05 -11.45 0.03
N ASN A 171 5.07 -10.58 0.32
CA ASN A 171 3.94 -10.30 -0.58
C ASN A 171 4.16 -9.10 -1.51
N LEU A 172 5.37 -8.54 -1.51
CA LEU A 172 5.70 -7.37 -2.33
C LEU A 172 6.76 -7.73 -3.33
N ALA A 173 6.64 -7.16 -4.52
CA ALA A 173 7.61 -7.26 -5.58
C ALA A 173 7.98 -5.88 -6.07
N ARG A 174 9.28 -5.64 -6.24
CA ARG A 174 9.80 -4.48 -6.95
C ARG A 174 10.17 -4.89 -8.35
N ILE A 175 9.79 -4.09 -9.33
CA ILE A 175 10.07 -4.36 -10.74
C ILE A 175 10.86 -3.23 -11.40
N GLY A 176 11.53 -3.56 -12.50
CA GLY A 176 12.15 -2.58 -13.38
C GLY A 176 12.70 -3.19 -14.67
N VAL A 177 13.51 -2.42 -15.39
CA VAL A 177 14.16 -2.87 -16.64
C VAL A 177 15.64 -3.19 -16.40
N THR A 178 16.18 -4.13 -17.16
CA THR A 178 17.57 -4.57 -17.01
C THR A 178 18.57 -3.58 -17.60
N ASP A 179 19.86 -3.72 -17.24
CA ASP A 179 20.95 -2.92 -17.81
C ASP A 179 21.06 -3.09 -19.34
N TYR A 180 20.59 -4.22 -19.88
CA TYR A 180 20.48 -4.43 -21.32
C TYR A 180 19.50 -3.46 -21.99
N VAL A 181 18.33 -3.22 -21.39
CA VAL A 181 17.31 -2.31 -21.94
C VAL A 181 17.84 -0.88 -21.99
N GLN A 182 18.42 -0.40 -20.89
CA GLN A 182 18.91 0.99 -20.85
C GLN A 182 20.07 1.22 -21.83
N GLN A 183 21.01 0.27 -21.98
CA GLN A 183 22.07 0.38 -22.99
C GLN A 183 21.49 0.40 -24.42
N SER A 184 20.47 -0.42 -24.68
CA SER A 184 19.81 -0.49 -25.99
C SER A 184 19.10 0.81 -26.36
N LEU A 185 18.40 1.41 -25.40
CA LEU A 185 17.64 2.65 -25.58
C LEU A 185 18.51 3.91 -25.56
N SER A 186 19.77 3.84 -25.11
CA SER A 186 20.62 5.01 -24.84
C SER A 186 19.94 5.97 -23.85
N ASP A 187 19.96 7.28 -24.10
CA ASP A 187 19.49 8.28 -23.14
C ASP A 187 17.96 8.25 -22.98
N ILE A 188 17.50 7.84 -21.80
CA ILE A 188 16.07 7.79 -21.46
C ILE A 188 15.63 9.20 -21.05
N MET A 189 14.63 9.72 -21.76
CA MET A 189 14.16 11.10 -21.63
C MET A 189 12.82 11.22 -20.92
N PHE A 190 11.97 10.19 -20.99
CA PHE A 190 10.66 10.21 -20.35
C PHE A 190 10.30 8.87 -19.72
N PHE A 191 9.56 8.93 -18.62
CA PHE A 191 8.93 7.79 -17.96
C PHE A 191 7.43 8.04 -17.81
N ASN A 192 6.63 7.12 -18.34
CA ASN A 192 5.18 7.09 -18.19
C ASN A 192 4.82 6.03 -17.14
N PRO A 193 4.51 6.42 -15.89
CA PRO A 193 4.24 5.48 -14.82
C PRO A 193 2.87 4.81 -15.00
N PRO A 194 2.69 3.61 -14.42
CA PRO A 194 1.37 3.04 -14.27
C PRO A 194 0.61 3.74 -13.11
N SER A 195 -0.70 3.53 -13.02
CA SER A 195 -1.51 4.13 -11.94
C SER A 195 -1.48 3.27 -10.67
N VAL A 196 -1.16 3.89 -9.53
CA VAL A 196 -1.24 3.24 -8.21
C VAL A 196 -2.68 2.82 -7.93
N GLY A 197 -2.85 1.58 -7.45
CA GLY A 197 -4.14 0.97 -7.14
C GLY A 197 -4.68 0.06 -8.24
N ASN A 198 -4.17 0.14 -9.47
CA ASN A 198 -4.58 -0.73 -10.57
C ASN A 198 -4.14 -2.18 -10.34
N GLU A 199 -4.99 -3.12 -10.78
CA GLU A 199 -4.63 -4.53 -10.92
C GLU A 199 -3.93 -4.75 -12.27
N ILE A 200 -2.91 -5.59 -12.27
CA ILE A 200 -2.08 -5.92 -13.44
C ILE A 200 -1.84 -7.43 -13.48
N SER A 201 -1.89 -8.04 -14.66
CA SER A 201 -1.53 -9.44 -14.86
C SER A 201 -0.09 -9.56 -15.32
N GLN A 202 0.52 -10.72 -15.10
CA GLN A 202 1.79 -11.05 -15.72
C GLN A 202 1.68 -10.88 -17.24
N PHE A 203 2.68 -10.23 -17.83
CA PHE A 203 2.79 -9.87 -19.24
C PHE A 203 1.91 -8.71 -19.74
N ASP A 204 1.14 -8.05 -18.87
CA ASP A 204 0.50 -6.79 -19.21
C ASP A 204 1.52 -5.62 -19.17
N GLU A 205 1.19 -4.53 -19.86
CA GLU A 205 1.98 -3.28 -19.83
C GLU A 205 1.84 -2.58 -18.47
N VAL A 206 2.97 -2.32 -17.81
CA VAL A 206 3.07 -1.67 -16.49
C VAL A 206 3.82 -0.32 -16.59
N GLY A 207 3.55 0.41 -17.67
CA GLY A 207 4.15 1.70 -18.00
C GLY A 207 5.12 1.63 -19.18
N SER A 208 5.72 2.76 -19.52
CA SER A 208 6.67 2.85 -20.63
C SER A 208 7.80 3.85 -20.35
N ILE A 209 8.93 3.66 -21.02
CA ILE A 209 10.06 4.58 -21.05
C ILE A 209 10.34 5.01 -22.48
N GLU A 210 10.75 6.25 -22.68
CA GLU A 210 11.02 6.81 -24.00
C GLU A 210 12.42 7.38 -24.05
N SER A 211 13.10 7.11 -25.17
CA SER A 211 14.42 7.60 -25.52
C SER A 211 14.38 8.27 -26.88
N GLY A 212 15.48 8.91 -27.28
CA GLY A 212 15.62 9.43 -28.64
C GLY A 212 15.56 8.36 -29.74
N LYS A 213 15.68 7.08 -29.39
CA LYS A 213 15.65 5.95 -30.33
C LYS A 213 14.27 5.32 -30.47
N ALA A 214 13.58 5.10 -29.35
CA ALA A 214 12.35 4.31 -29.30
C ALA A 214 11.57 4.54 -27.99
N VAL A 215 10.30 4.16 -28.04
CA VAL A 215 9.44 3.91 -26.87
C VAL A 215 9.54 2.43 -26.52
N PHE A 216 9.72 2.13 -25.24
CA PHE A 216 9.79 0.77 -24.71
C PHE A 216 8.67 0.56 -23.70
N GLU A 217 7.78 -0.39 -24.02
CA GLU A 217 6.71 -0.85 -23.14
C GLU A 217 7.31 -1.77 -22.07
N ILE A 218 7.07 -1.45 -20.79
CA ILE A 218 7.56 -2.23 -19.67
C ILE A 218 6.55 -3.34 -19.42
N ILE A 219 6.97 -4.58 -19.63
CA ILE A 219 6.09 -5.75 -19.51
C ILE A 219 6.19 -6.32 -18.09
N SER A 220 5.06 -6.38 -17.38
CA SER A 220 5.02 -6.81 -15.99
C SER A 220 5.51 -8.26 -15.85
N PRO A 221 6.53 -8.52 -15.01
CA PRO A 221 6.99 -9.88 -14.75
C PRO A 221 6.06 -10.66 -13.80
N VAL A 222 5.15 -9.99 -13.11
CA VAL A 222 4.28 -10.59 -12.08
C VAL A 222 2.87 -10.00 -12.12
N SER A 223 1.92 -10.76 -11.59
CA SER A 223 0.53 -10.37 -11.40
C SER A 223 0.33 -9.76 -10.01
N GLY A 224 -0.53 -8.75 -9.90
CA GLY A 224 -0.83 -8.15 -8.61
C GLY A 224 -1.49 -6.78 -8.69
N ARG A 225 -1.37 -6.02 -7.61
CA ARG A 225 -1.89 -4.65 -7.51
C ARG A 225 -0.74 -3.67 -7.33
N ILE A 226 -0.71 -2.61 -8.11
CA ILE A 226 0.33 -1.58 -7.99
C ILE A 226 0.10 -0.81 -6.69
N VAL A 227 1.11 -0.81 -5.82
CA VAL A 227 1.04 -0.15 -4.50
C VAL A 227 1.95 1.06 -4.40
N ARG A 228 2.99 1.14 -5.25
CA ARG A 228 3.93 2.28 -5.29
C ARG A 228 4.54 2.43 -6.68
N ILE A 229 4.84 3.66 -7.07
CA ILE A 229 5.65 3.99 -8.25
C ILE A 229 6.88 4.80 -7.84
N ASN A 230 7.93 4.79 -8.66
CA ASN A 230 9.09 5.62 -8.44
C ASN A 230 8.89 7.03 -9.00
N GLU A 231 8.29 7.90 -8.20
CA GLU A 231 7.99 9.29 -8.59
C GLU A 231 9.23 10.09 -9.00
N LYS A 232 10.43 9.70 -8.52
CA LYS A 232 11.68 10.37 -8.90
C LYS A 232 11.98 10.28 -10.39
N LEU A 233 11.48 9.24 -11.07
CA LEU A 233 11.69 9.06 -12.51
C LEU A 233 10.88 10.04 -13.37
N LEU A 234 9.89 10.73 -12.79
CA LEU A 234 9.17 11.80 -13.49
C LEU A 234 10.03 13.05 -13.70
N GLU A 235 10.93 13.31 -12.76
CA GLU A 235 11.85 14.44 -12.80
C GLU A 235 13.24 14.04 -13.31
N SER A 236 13.67 12.81 -13.02
CA SER A 236 14.99 12.28 -13.33
C SER A 236 14.92 10.86 -13.93
N PRO A 237 14.40 10.70 -15.16
CA PRO A 237 14.32 9.41 -15.84
C PRO A 237 15.71 8.76 -16.09
N GLU A 238 16.77 9.55 -16.15
CA GLU A 238 18.16 9.11 -16.31
C GLU A 238 18.64 8.16 -15.20
N TYR A 239 17.96 8.09 -14.05
CA TYR A 239 18.26 7.08 -13.03
C TYR A 239 18.13 5.64 -13.54
N ILE A 240 17.31 5.41 -14.56
CA ILE A 240 17.22 4.10 -15.23
C ILE A 240 18.52 3.79 -15.97
N ASN A 241 19.15 4.78 -16.61
CA ASN A 241 20.45 4.60 -17.26
C ASN A 241 21.58 4.36 -16.25
N GLU A 242 21.62 5.15 -15.18
CA GLU A 242 22.72 5.09 -14.20
C GLU A 242 22.65 3.82 -13.33
N ASN A 243 21.47 3.54 -12.77
CA ASN A 243 21.27 2.55 -11.71
C ASN A 243 19.95 1.79 -11.91
N PRO A 244 19.81 0.98 -12.99
CA PRO A 244 18.55 0.35 -13.39
C PRO A 244 17.93 -0.55 -12.30
N TYR A 245 18.76 -1.18 -11.47
CA TYR A 245 18.28 -2.08 -10.41
C TYR A 245 17.95 -1.38 -9.09
N GLU A 246 18.65 -0.27 -8.78
CA GLU A 246 18.58 0.37 -7.47
C GLU A 246 17.73 1.64 -7.48
N LYS A 247 18.14 2.67 -8.23
CA LYS A 247 17.42 3.95 -8.30
C LYS A 247 16.41 4.00 -9.45
N GLY A 248 16.61 3.16 -10.46
CA GLY A 248 15.80 3.04 -11.68
C GLY A 248 14.65 2.04 -11.60
N TRP A 249 14.27 1.59 -10.41
CA TRP A 249 13.08 0.75 -10.23
C TRP A 249 11.81 1.50 -10.66
N ILE A 250 10.81 0.76 -11.13
CA ILE A 250 9.64 1.32 -11.81
C ILE A 250 8.44 1.38 -10.87
N ALA A 251 8.07 0.22 -10.30
CA ALA A 251 6.90 0.09 -9.43
C ALA A 251 7.12 -1.00 -8.38
N ASP A 252 6.38 -0.90 -7.29
CA ASP A 252 6.16 -2.00 -6.36
C ASP A 252 4.74 -2.53 -6.50
N ILE A 253 4.61 -3.85 -6.48
CA ILE A 253 3.40 -4.61 -6.73
C ILE A 253 3.13 -5.50 -5.50
N GLU A 254 1.91 -5.44 -4.98
CA GLU A 254 1.38 -6.43 -4.06
C GLU A 254 0.99 -7.68 -4.86
N LEU A 255 1.72 -8.76 -4.65
CA LEU A 255 1.64 -9.98 -5.45
C LEU A 255 0.29 -10.68 -5.27
N SER A 256 -0.32 -11.14 -6.36
CA SER A 256 -1.56 -11.94 -6.30
C SER A 256 -1.28 -13.44 -6.30
N ASN A 257 -0.34 -13.91 -7.13
CA ASN A 257 0.05 -15.33 -7.21
C ASN A 257 1.49 -15.53 -7.75
N PHE A 258 2.49 -15.22 -6.93
CA PHE A 258 3.89 -15.30 -7.36
C PHE A 258 4.36 -16.71 -7.73
N ASP A 259 3.85 -17.76 -7.05
CA ASP A 259 4.27 -19.15 -7.35
C ASP A 259 3.91 -19.56 -8.79
N SER A 260 2.74 -19.12 -9.28
CA SER A 260 2.33 -19.32 -10.66
C SER A 260 3.17 -18.49 -11.63
N ASP A 261 3.32 -17.19 -11.34
CA ASP A 261 4.08 -16.27 -12.20
C ASP A 261 5.54 -16.71 -12.37
N LYS A 262 6.14 -17.20 -11.28
CA LYS A 262 7.53 -17.66 -11.23
C LYS A 262 7.85 -18.79 -12.21
N MET A 263 6.85 -19.57 -12.64
CA MET A 263 7.04 -20.62 -13.65
C MET A 263 7.43 -20.08 -15.03
N PHE A 264 7.17 -18.79 -15.29
CA PHE A 264 7.47 -18.11 -16.56
C PHE A 264 8.61 -17.10 -16.43
N LEU A 265 9.29 -17.08 -15.28
CA LEU A 265 10.43 -16.23 -15.04
C LEU A 265 11.74 -17.01 -15.18
N LEU A 266 12.76 -16.28 -15.59
CA LEU A 266 14.12 -16.74 -15.79
C LEU A 266 14.93 -16.46 -14.53
N SER A 267 15.71 -17.45 -14.13
CA SER A 267 16.78 -17.28 -13.15
C SER A 267 17.94 -16.46 -13.72
N PHE A 268 18.90 -16.11 -12.86
CA PHE A 268 20.14 -15.44 -13.27
C PHE A 268 20.85 -16.18 -14.41
N ASP A 269 21.11 -17.49 -14.26
CA ASP A 269 21.88 -18.25 -15.25
C ASP A 269 21.18 -18.28 -16.61
N GLU A 270 19.86 -18.48 -16.62
CA GLU A 270 19.06 -18.54 -17.85
C GLU A 270 19.00 -17.19 -18.56
N TYR A 271 18.76 -16.11 -17.81
CA TYR A 271 18.71 -14.77 -18.38
C TYR A 271 20.10 -14.29 -18.82
N PHE A 272 21.15 -14.59 -18.07
CA PHE A 272 22.52 -14.17 -18.40
C PHE A 272 22.98 -14.74 -19.75
N GLU A 273 22.73 -16.02 -20.03
CA GLU A 273 23.03 -16.61 -21.34
C GLU A 273 22.21 -15.97 -22.47
N LYS A 274 20.90 -15.72 -22.23
CA LYS A 274 20.04 -15.05 -23.20
C LYS A 274 20.49 -13.62 -23.49
N MET A 275 20.84 -12.85 -22.46
CA MET A 275 21.33 -11.48 -22.58
C MET A 275 22.65 -11.45 -23.36
N LYS A 276 23.62 -12.33 -23.04
CA LYS A 276 24.88 -12.42 -23.81
C LYS A 276 24.62 -12.68 -25.29
N ARG A 277 23.75 -13.64 -25.60
CA ARG A 277 23.36 -13.93 -26.98
C ARG A 277 22.72 -12.71 -27.66
N LYS A 278 21.80 -12.01 -26.99
CA LYS A 278 21.18 -10.78 -27.50
C LYS A 278 22.23 -9.71 -27.80
N VAL A 279 23.13 -9.46 -26.85
CA VAL A 279 24.24 -8.49 -27.00
C VAL A 279 25.20 -8.91 -28.12
N ASP A 280 25.44 -10.20 -28.30
CA ASP A 280 26.35 -10.73 -29.32
C ASP A 280 25.77 -10.64 -30.73
N GLU A 281 24.49 -10.97 -30.90
CA GLU A 281 23.77 -11.02 -32.17
C GLU A 281 23.24 -9.65 -32.63
N PHE A 282 22.73 -8.84 -31.72
CA PHE A 282 22.14 -7.54 -32.02
C PHE A 282 23.14 -6.46 -31.59
N HIS A 283 23.69 -5.71 -32.55
CA HIS A 283 24.57 -4.59 -32.27
C HIS A 283 23.81 -3.52 -31.47
N VAL A 284 24.03 -3.49 -30.15
CA VAL A 284 23.61 -2.43 -29.22
C VAL A 284 24.39 -1.15 -29.51
#